data_AF-A0A2S5ABS7-F1
#
_entry.id   AF-A0A2S5ABS7-F1
#
_cell.length_a   1.000
_cell.length_b   1.000
_cell.length_c   1.000
_cell.angle_alpha   90.00
_cell.angle_beta   90.00
_cell.angle_gamma   90.00
#
_symmetry.space_group_name_H-M   'P 1'
#
loop_
_entity.id
_entity.type
_entity.pdbx_description
1 polymer ?
#
loop_
_entity_poly.entity_id
_entity_poly.type
_entity_poly.pdbx_seq_one_letter_code
_entity_poly.pdbx_strand_id
1 'polypeptide(L)'
;MKKFIIAIVLIACNSLLAQVQFEAKVSKTTIGLNERLRIDFVMNMDGDNFTQPTFKGFKVIAGPVKQVSESWANKKKVYKKEYSYYLLPIKKGNLRIKQAMVEYEGKVYKTSPVKVNVTARVEK
;
A
#
# COMPACT_ATOMS: atom_id res chain seq x y z
N MET A 1 9.65 -47.68 -7.19
CA MET A 1 9.65 -46.73 -8.31
C MET A 1 8.35 -45.91 -8.44
N LYS A 2 7.14 -46.49 -8.26
CA LYS A 2 5.86 -45.74 -8.29
C LYS A 2 5.72 -44.61 -7.24
N LYS A 3 6.30 -44.77 -6.04
CA LYS A 3 6.21 -43.78 -4.95
C LYS A 3 7.01 -42.49 -5.21
N PHE A 4 8.08 -42.56 -6.00
CA PHE A 4 8.89 -41.37 -6.37
C PHE A 4 8.23 -40.52 -7.46
N ILE A 5 7.44 -41.15 -8.34
CA ILE A 5 6.67 -40.44 -9.38
C ILE A 5 5.60 -39.54 -8.74
N ILE A 6 4.95 -40.01 -7.67
CA ILE A 6 3.92 -39.24 -6.95
C ILE A 6 4.52 -37.97 -6.30
N ALA A 7 5.73 -38.06 -5.75
CA ALA A 7 6.42 -36.92 -5.15
C ALA A 7 6.84 -35.85 -6.18
N ILE A 8 7.23 -36.26 -7.39
CA ILE A 8 7.60 -35.35 -8.49
C ILE A 8 6.37 -34.64 -9.08
N VAL A 9 5.23 -35.32 -9.17
CA VAL A 9 3.96 -34.74 -9.64
C VAL A 9 3.38 -33.72 -8.63
N LEU A 10 3.58 -33.94 -7.33
CA LEU A 10 3.14 -33.01 -6.27
C LEU A 10 3.92 -31.68 -6.26
N ILE A 11 5.18 -31.68 -6.71
CA ILE A 11 6.01 -30.47 -6.79
C ILE A 11 5.68 -29.64 -8.03
N ALA A 12 5.25 -30.28 -9.12
CA ALA A 12 4.92 -29.62 -10.40
C ALA A 12 3.64 -28.77 -10.37
N CYS A 13 2.80 -28.89 -9.32
CA CYS A 13 1.51 -28.19 -9.20
C CYS A 13 1.53 -26.94 -8.32
N ASN A 14 2.72 -26.45 -7.92
CA ASN A 14 2.84 -25.12 -7.32
C ASN A 14 2.59 -24.06 -8.40
N SER A 15 1.32 -23.90 -8.77
CA SER A 15 0.83 -22.78 -9.54
C SER A 15 1.26 -21.50 -8.82
N LEU A 16 2.10 -20.72 -9.51
CA LEU A 16 2.57 -19.41 -9.08
C LEU A 16 1.37 -18.44 -9.04
N LEU A 17 0.50 -18.57 -8.04
CA LEU A 17 -0.53 -17.60 -7.76
C LEU A 17 0.17 -16.28 -7.41
N ALA A 18 -0.20 -15.21 -8.11
CA ALA A 18 0.31 -13.88 -7.79
C ALA A 18 -0.12 -13.54 -6.35
N GLN A 19 0.84 -13.26 -5.48
CA GLN A 19 0.55 -12.88 -4.11
C GLN A 19 -0.20 -11.53 -4.10
N VAL A 20 -1.35 -11.49 -3.44
CA VAL A 20 -2.09 -10.23 -3.23
C VAL A 20 -1.25 -9.30 -2.33
N GLN A 21 -0.99 -8.09 -2.80
CA GLN A 21 -0.19 -7.07 -2.15
C GLN A 21 -1.02 -5.81 -1.98
N PHE A 22 -1.14 -5.36 -0.74
CA PHE A 22 -1.75 -4.08 -0.40
C PHE A 22 -0.86 -3.33 0.59
N GLU A 23 -0.27 -2.23 0.13
CA GLU A 23 0.81 -1.54 0.83
C GLU A 23 0.52 -0.05 0.98
N ALA A 24 1.01 0.54 2.08
CA ALA A 24 1.03 1.98 2.28
C ALA A 24 2.47 2.49 2.09
N LYS A 25 2.67 3.39 1.13
CA LYS A 25 3.97 3.98 0.78
C LYS A 25 3.93 5.47 1.07
N VAL A 26 4.97 5.98 1.72
CA VAL A 26 5.11 7.41 1.99
C VAL A 26 6.29 7.97 1.23
N SER A 27 6.18 9.21 0.76
CA SER A 27 7.26 9.86 0.00
C SER A 27 8.53 10.06 0.82
N LYS A 28 8.39 10.26 2.14
CA LYS A 28 9.49 10.38 3.11
C LYS A 28 9.04 9.84 4.46
N THR A 29 9.96 9.23 5.21
CA THR A 29 9.70 8.81 6.60
C THR A 29 9.99 9.92 7.62
N THR A 30 10.71 10.97 7.22
CA THR A 30 10.98 12.16 8.03
C THR A 30 10.66 13.42 7.22
N ILE A 31 9.89 14.35 7.80
CA ILE A 31 9.49 15.62 7.17
C ILE A 31 9.46 16.78 8.18
N GLY A 32 9.66 18.00 7.70
CA GLY A 32 9.45 19.21 8.49
C GLY A 32 7.97 19.54 8.71
N LEU A 33 7.67 20.35 9.73
CA LEU A 33 6.30 20.79 10.05
C LEU A 33 5.60 21.56 8.90
N ASN A 34 6.37 22.15 7.99
CA ASN A 34 5.90 22.89 6.81
C ASN A 34 6.01 22.10 5.50
N GLU A 35 6.47 20.85 5.52
CA GLU A 35 6.58 20.01 4.33
C GLU A 35 5.32 19.16 4.12
N ARG A 36 5.01 18.88 2.86
CA ARG A 36 3.90 18.00 2.48
C ARG A 36 4.40 16.55 2.42
N LEU A 37 3.62 15.64 2.97
CA LEU A 37 3.82 14.20 2.83
C LEU A 37 2.85 13.67 1.77
N ARG A 38 3.35 12.94 0.76
CA ARG A 38 2.48 12.10 -0.08
C ARG A 38 2.42 10.70 0.54
N ILE A 39 1.21 10.15 0.63
CA ILE A 39 0.98 8.75 0.98
C ILE A 39 0.15 8.08 -0.11
N ASP A 40 0.62 6.91 -0.55
CA ASP A 40 0.03 6.10 -1.61
C ASP A 40 -0.36 4.73 -1.04
N PHE A 41 -1.63 4.36 -1.18
CA PHE A 41 -2.11 3.03 -0.88
C PHE A 41 -2.16 2.24 -2.19
N VAL A 42 -1.16 1.38 -2.39
CA VAL A 42 -0.91 0.67 -3.65
C VAL A 42 -1.32 -0.78 -3.51
N MET A 43 -2.05 -1.27 -4.50
CA MET A 43 -2.63 -2.60 -4.47
C MET A 43 -2.52 -3.27 -5.84
N ASN A 44 -2.15 -4.56 -5.88
CA ASN A 44 -1.92 -5.29 -7.13
C ASN A 44 -3.13 -6.12 -7.60
N MET A 45 -4.31 -5.80 -7.08
CA MET A 45 -5.58 -6.47 -7.36
C MET A 45 -6.67 -5.42 -7.58
N ASP A 46 -7.77 -5.83 -8.21
CA ASP A 46 -8.94 -4.96 -8.39
C ASP A 46 -9.81 -4.99 -7.12
N GLY A 47 -9.25 -4.51 -6.01
CA GLY A 47 -9.94 -4.49 -4.71
C GLY A 47 -11.00 -3.39 -4.63
N ASP A 48 -12.08 -3.68 -3.91
CA ASP A 48 -13.23 -2.80 -3.68
C ASP A 48 -13.29 -2.32 -2.23
N ASN A 49 -14.30 -1.48 -1.93
CA ASN A 49 -14.60 -1.01 -0.57
C ASN A 49 -13.40 -0.38 0.15
N PHE A 50 -12.57 0.37 -0.58
CA PHE A 50 -11.40 1.05 0.00
C PHE A 50 -11.82 1.95 1.17
N THR A 51 -11.28 1.64 2.34
CA THR A 51 -11.46 2.40 3.57
C THR A 51 -10.15 3.08 3.93
N GLN A 52 -10.14 4.41 3.84
CA GLN A 52 -8.97 5.22 4.19
C GLN A 52 -8.68 5.14 5.71
N PRO A 53 -7.40 5.27 6.13
CA PRO A 53 -7.08 5.32 7.54
C PRO A 53 -7.41 6.68 8.15
N THR A 54 -7.45 6.75 9.48
CA THR A 54 -7.47 8.03 10.19
C THR A 54 -6.10 8.70 10.07
N PHE A 55 -6.04 9.91 9.51
CA PHE A 55 -4.82 10.71 9.41
C PHE A 55 -4.55 11.53 10.67
N LYS A 56 -4.60 10.90 11.86
CA LYS A 56 -4.42 11.63 13.14
C LYS A 56 -3.04 12.29 13.21
N GLY A 57 -3.01 13.60 13.45
CA GLY A 57 -1.78 14.39 13.46
C GLY A 57 -1.38 14.96 12.09
N PHE A 58 -2.20 14.73 11.06
CA PHE A 58 -2.07 15.33 9.75
C PHE A 58 -3.39 15.97 9.33
N LYS A 59 -3.28 17.07 8.57
CA LYS A 59 -4.37 17.65 7.80
C LYS A 59 -4.30 17.07 6.39
N VAL A 60 -5.40 16.51 5.89
CA VAL A 60 -5.52 16.15 4.47
C VAL A 60 -5.68 17.44 3.69
N ILE A 61 -4.77 17.70 2.74
CA ILE A 61 -4.79 18.91 1.92
C ILE A 61 -5.18 18.62 0.47
N ALA A 62 -5.07 17.36 0.02
CA ALA A 62 -5.61 16.90 -1.26
C ALA A 62 -5.79 15.37 -1.26
N GLY A 63 -6.71 14.89 -2.11
CA GLY A 63 -6.98 13.46 -2.35
C GLY A 63 -8.31 12.96 -1.76
N PRO A 64 -8.65 11.67 -2.00
CA PRO A 64 -7.85 10.71 -2.75
C PRO A 64 -7.83 11.01 -4.25
N VAL A 65 -6.64 10.96 -4.84
CA VAL A 65 -6.50 10.73 -6.29
C VAL A 65 -6.47 9.23 -6.50
N LYS A 66 -7.33 8.72 -7.40
CA LYS A 66 -7.39 7.30 -7.75
C LYS A 66 -6.72 7.09 -9.09
N GLN A 67 -5.79 6.14 -9.16
CA GLN A 67 -5.14 5.73 -10.40
C GLN A 67 -5.22 4.22 -10.55
N VAL A 68 -5.64 3.76 -11.72
CA VAL A 68 -5.63 2.35 -12.11
C VAL A 68 -4.75 2.23 -13.34
N SER A 69 -3.84 1.27 -13.33
CA SER A 69 -3.04 0.91 -14.50
C SER A 69 -2.96 -0.60 -14.63
N GLU A 70 -3.17 -1.08 -15.85
CA GLU A 70 -2.94 -2.46 -16.23
C GLU A 70 -1.77 -2.51 -17.21
N SER A 71 -0.84 -3.43 -17.00
CA SER A 71 0.27 -3.66 -17.91
C SER A 71 0.55 -5.14 -18.05
N TRP A 72 1.46 -5.48 -18.96
CA TRP A 72 1.91 -6.85 -19.17
C TRP A 72 3.41 -6.93 -18.88
N ALA A 73 3.80 -7.81 -17.96
CA ALA A 73 5.20 -8.08 -17.67
C ALA A 73 5.45 -9.59 -17.80
N ASN A 74 6.41 -10.00 -18.63
CA ASN A 74 6.74 -11.40 -18.88
C ASN A 74 5.49 -12.26 -19.23
N LYS A 75 4.63 -11.73 -20.12
CA LYS A 75 3.35 -12.34 -20.54
C LYS A 75 2.32 -12.53 -19.41
N LYS A 76 2.53 -11.96 -18.22
CA LYS A 76 1.55 -11.93 -17.13
C LYS A 76 0.92 -10.54 -17.03
N LYS A 77 -0.40 -10.49 -16.85
CA LYS A 77 -1.12 -9.25 -16.54
C LYS A 77 -0.67 -8.76 -15.16
N VAL A 78 -0.21 -7.51 -15.09
CA VAL A 78 0.13 -6.80 -13.85
C VAL A 78 -0.92 -5.72 -13.66
N TYR A 79 -1.65 -5.81 -12.55
CA TYR A 79 -2.64 -4.84 -12.15
C TYR A 79 -2.06 -3.94 -11.06
N LYS A 80 -2.33 -2.63 -11.12
CA LYS A 80 -1.98 -1.68 -10.06
C LYS A 80 -3.10 -0.67 -9.88
N LYS A 81 -3.71 -0.65 -8.69
CA LYS A 81 -4.63 0.40 -8.24
C LYS A 81 -3.98 1.17 -7.09
N GLU A 82 -4.09 2.48 -7.12
CA GLU A 82 -3.43 3.39 -6.18
C GLU A 82 -4.40 4.48 -5.71
N TYR A 83 -4.43 4.72 -4.39
CA TYR A 83 -5.11 5.85 -3.77
C TYR A 83 -4.07 6.77 -3.12
N SER A 84 -3.95 7.99 -3.63
CA SER A 84 -2.94 8.95 -3.20
C SER A 84 -3.53 10.13 -2.44
N TYR A 85 -2.89 10.51 -1.34
CA TYR A 85 -3.23 11.68 -0.54
C TYR A 85 -2.00 12.56 -0.34
N TYR A 86 -2.25 13.86 -0.24
CA TYR A 86 -1.27 14.82 0.27
C TYR A 86 -1.67 15.28 1.65
N LEU A 87 -0.73 15.17 2.59
CA LEU A 87 -0.91 15.44 4.00
C LEU A 87 0.04 16.56 4.45
N LEU A 88 -0.44 17.39 5.37
CA LEU A 88 0.39 18.37 6.06
C LEU A 88 0.40 18.03 7.56
N PRO A 89 1.56 17.86 8.21
CA PRO A 89 1.60 17.60 9.64
C PRO A 89 1.10 18.81 10.43
N ILE A 90 0.35 18.57 11.51
CA ILE A 90 -0.15 19.64 12.39
C ILE A 90 0.62 19.74 13.71
N LYS A 91 1.56 18.82 13.96
CA LYS A 91 2.41 18.80 15.15
C LYS A 91 3.70 18.03 14.90
N LYS A 92 4.74 18.30 15.71
CA LYS A 92 6.03 17.60 15.69
C LYS A 92 5.94 16.22 16.36
N GLY A 93 6.96 15.39 16.14
CA GLY A 93 7.16 14.09 16.77
C GLY A 93 6.84 12.90 15.87
N ASN A 94 6.86 11.70 16.45
CA ASN A 94 6.58 10.46 15.73
C ASN A 94 5.07 10.25 15.58
N LEU A 95 4.57 10.56 14.39
CA LEU A 95 3.17 10.36 14.03
C LEU A 95 2.99 8.99 13.37
N ARG A 96 1.85 8.35 13.63
CA ARG A 96 1.52 7.03 13.08
C ARG A 96 0.26 7.12 12.25
N ILE A 97 0.38 6.79 10.97
CA ILE A 97 -0.74 6.61 10.06
C ILE A 97 -1.23 5.18 10.22
N LYS A 98 -2.53 5.02 10.48
CA LYS A 98 -3.15 3.70 10.67
C LYS A 98 -3.25 2.93 9.34
N GLN A 99 -3.67 1.68 9.42
CA GLN A 99 -3.86 0.79 8.28
C GLN A 99 -5.05 1.25 7.44
N ALA A 100 -4.91 1.20 6.11
CA ALA A 100 -6.06 1.23 5.21
C ALA A 100 -6.60 -0.18 5.03
N MET A 101 -7.85 -0.29 4.54
CA MET A 101 -8.51 -1.58 4.30
C MET A 101 -9.11 -1.61 2.89
N VAL A 102 -9.10 -2.79 2.27
CA VAL A 102 -9.83 -3.08 1.02
C VAL A 102 -10.45 -4.46 1.14
N GLU A 103 -11.46 -4.71 0.31
CA GLU A 103 -12.05 -6.03 0.14
C GLU A 103 -11.69 -6.59 -1.23
N TYR A 104 -11.32 -7.86 -1.30
CA TYR A 104 -11.06 -8.56 -2.56
C TYR A 104 -11.44 -10.03 -2.38
N GLU A 105 -12.29 -10.55 -3.27
CA GLU A 105 -12.81 -11.93 -3.20
C GLU A 105 -13.40 -12.29 -1.82
N GLY A 106 -14.16 -11.38 -1.21
CA GLY A 106 -14.77 -11.55 0.11
C GLY A 106 -13.79 -11.56 1.29
N LYS A 107 -12.51 -11.25 1.05
CA LYS A 107 -11.47 -11.13 2.08
C LYS A 107 -11.06 -9.69 2.28
N VAL A 108 -10.80 -9.32 3.53
CA VAL A 108 -10.34 -7.98 3.91
C VAL A 108 -8.82 -7.94 3.98
N TYR A 109 -8.21 -7.11 3.14
CA TYR A 109 -6.77 -6.85 3.14
C TYR A 109 -6.47 -5.53 3.84
N LYS A 110 -5.35 -5.48 4.56
CA LYS A 110 -4.93 -4.28 5.31
C LYS A 110 -3.50 -3.94 5.01
N THR A 111 -3.19 -2.64 4.90
CA THR A 111 -1.80 -2.21 4.82
C THR A 111 -1.10 -2.32 6.16
N SER A 112 0.23 -2.26 6.16
CA SER A 112 0.97 -1.98 7.39
C SER A 112 0.77 -0.52 7.84
N PRO A 113 0.70 -0.25 9.16
CA PRO A 113 0.74 1.12 9.68
C PRO A 113 2.09 1.77 9.36
N VAL A 114 2.09 3.07 9.05
CA VAL A 114 3.31 3.80 8.71
C VAL A 114 3.67 4.80 9.82
N LYS A 115 4.94 4.85 10.22
CA LYS A 115 5.47 5.86 11.14
C LYS A 115 6.15 6.97 10.34
N VAL A 116 5.91 8.21 10.73
CA VAL A 116 6.49 9.41 10.12
C VAL A 116 7.03 10.29 11.24
N ASN A 117 8.32 10.62 11.17
CA ASN A 117 8.97 11.53 12.10
C ASN A 117 8.79 12.97 11.60
N VAL A 118 8.13 13.81 12.38
CA VAL A 118 7.93 15.23 12.06
C VAL A 118 8.91 16.07 12.87
N THR A 119 9.84 16.73 12.17
CA THR A 119 10.86 17.59 12.76
C THR A 119 10.38 19.04 12.88
N ALA A 120 11.28 19.92 13.31
CA ALA A 120 11.02 21.36 13.27
C ALA A 120 10.76 21.85 11.83
N ARG A 121 10.34 23.11 11.72
CA ARG A 121 10.20 23.75 10.42
C ARG A 121 11.54 23.65 9.68
N VAL A 122 11.52 23.22 8.44
CA VAL A 122 12.72 23.26 7.58
C VAL A 122 12.83 24.70 7.08
N GLU A 123 13.92 25.35 7.45
CA GLU A 123 14.35 26.63 6.88
C GLU A 123 14.92 26.35 5.49
N LYS A 124 14.53 27.18 4.51
CA LYS A 124 15.01 27.08 3.13
C LYS A 124 16.29 27.88 2.97
#